data_AF-A0AAD8M8L1-F1
#
_entry.id   AF-A0AAD8M8L1-F1
#
_cell.length_a   1.000
_cell.length_b   1.000
_cell.length_c   1.000
_cell.angle_alpha   90.00
_cell.angle_beta   90.00
_cell.angle_gamma   90.00
#
_symmetry.space_group_name_H-M   'P 1'
#
loop_
_entity.id
_entity.type
_entity.pdbx_description
1 polymer ?
#
loop_
_entity_poly.entity_id
_entity_poly.type
_entity_poly.pdbx_seq_one_letter_code
_entity_poly.pdbx_strand_id
1 'polypeptide(L)'
;MHRRRKLAFIKLRKHPLTEKSFALQGMGTLYRRGTRSMHGLIICHLTESVTVNDVSLFLRLFFRSSLYSKFDILFIFNSSSALVFDNVIRRENDLFLNLLTRFKQLNRSDENVKSSFDGVHFMKLREKEKESEEIIWGKRVGNVSELTRLSYGSVIGFEVDEFDSENSLSGFMDHVPMSLRRWACYTMLLGRVRRSFKYTMLVDLKEVLLLGDPLGRVNNKSPESIYLSTFPTLNKHGKRNSELSQVSPSIIFGGARGIRRLSNAMLIEIVRTAMQRKRKNSVSESGVLSQLVKNEYFLKNVKLTVTTELTPEASSLNSAGSLSNYTVLRRGNNNIDMVQIHLLIKFMKHVCSFPLHSLVYNNDC
;
A
#
# COMPACT_ATOMS: atom_id res chain seq x y z
N MET A 1 15.03 51.91 -43.59
CA MET A 1 14.31 51.41 -42.39
C MET A 1 13.49 50.19 -42.79
N HIS A 2 13.97 48.97 -42.54
CA HIS A 2 13.30 47.72 -42.90
C HIS A 2 13.26 46.80 -41.68
N ARG A 3 12.10 46.70 -41.01
CA ARG A 3 11.90 45.83 -39.85
C ARG A 3 11.28 44.51 -40.31
N ARG A 4 12.11 43.47 -40.44
CA ARG A 4 11.68 42.07 -40.58
C ARG A 4 10.96 41.62 -39.30
N ARG A 5 9.67 41.32 -39.38
CA ARG A 5 8.95 40.55 -38.34
C ARG A 5 9.22 39.06 -38.60
N LYS A 6 10.01 38.42 -37.73
CA LYS A 6 10.12 36.96 -37.67
C LYS A 6 8.81 36.43 -37.08
N LEU A 7 8.03 35.71 -37.88
CA LEU A 7 6.94 34.85 -37.41
C LEU A 7 7.58 33.70 -36.61
N ALA A 8 7.40 33.73 -35.29
CA ALA A 8 7.74 32.61 -34.43
C ALA A 8 6.69 31.51 -34.66
N PHE A 9 7.10 30.42 -35.30
CA PHE A 9 6.34 29.19 -35.29
C PHE A 9 6.18 28.73 -33.83
N ILE A 10 4.96 28.86 -33.30
CA ILE A 10 4.56 28.22 -32.04
C ILE A 10 4.65 26.73 -32.30
N LYS A 11 5.76 26.12 -31.87
CA LYS A 11 5.93 24.68 -31.82
C LYS A 11 4.92 24.17 -30.78
N LEU A 12 3.75 23.74 -31.26
CA LEU A 12 2.79 22.96 -30.47
C LEU A 12 3.58 21.83 -29.82
N ARG A 13 3.83 21.97 -28.51
CA ARG A 13 4.35 20.89 -27.67
C ARG A 13 3.30 19.80 -27.75
N LYS A 14 3.55 18.79 -28.58
CA LYS A 14 2.97 17.47 -28.41
C LYS A 14 3.19 17.11 -26.95
N HIS A 15 2.11 16.85 -26.20
CA HIS A 15 2.22 16.23 -24.88
C HIS A 15 3.14 15.00 -25.04
N PRO A 16 4.24 14.92 -24.28
CA PRO A 16 5.06 13.73 -24.36
C PRO A 16 4.17 12.57 -23.89
N LEU A 17 4.04 11.56 -24.74
CA LEU A 17 3.74 10.19 -24.30
C LEU A 17 4.60 9.97 -23.06
N THR A 18 3.95 9.85 -21.90
CA THR A 18 4.58 9.80 -20.58
C THR A 18 5.79 8.87 -20.61
N GLU A 19 7.00 9.42 -20.50
CA GLU A 19 8.20 8.62 -20.29
C GLU A 19 7.95 7.73 -19.07
N LYS A 20 7.90 6.41 -19.29
CA LYS A 20 7.82 5.45 -18.20
C LYS A 20 9.07 5.62 -17.34
N SER A 21 8.90 6.17 -16.16
CA SER A 21 9.94 6.13 -15.14
C SER A 21 10.00 4.71 -14.60
N PHE A 22 11.17 4.09 -14.68
CA PHE A 22 11.38 2.73 -14.21
C PHE A 22 11.75 2.71 -12.74
N ALA A 23 11.23 1.71 -12.03
CA ALA A 23 11.71 1.38 -10.70
C ALA A 23 12.86 0.37 -10.75
N LEU A 24 13.57 0.18 -9.63
CA LEU A 24 14.47 -0.95 -9.35
C LEU A 24 15.27 -1.46 -10.58
N GLN A 25 16.02 -0.56 -11.23
CA GLN A 25 16.87 -0.85 -12.40
C GLN A 25 16.14 -1.38 -13.66
N GLY A 26 14.91 -0.93 -13.90
CA GLY A 26 14.11 -1.36 -15.06
C GLY A 26 13.00 -2.35 -14.70
N MET A 27 12.94 -2.80 -13.45
CA MET A 27 11.86 -3.64 -12.95
C MET A 27 10.76 -2.74 -12.39
N GLY A 28 9.55 -2.85 -12.92
CA GLY A 28 8.40 -2.12 -12.43
C GLY A 28 8.33 -0.67 -12.88
N THR A 29 7.19 -0.07 -12.55
CA THR A 29 6.82 1.30 -12.90
C THR A 29 6.92 2.21 -11.68
N LEU A 30 7.72 3.27 -11.79
CA LEU A 30 7.75 4.36 -10.84
C LEU A 30 6.68 5.41 -11.23
N TYR A 31 5.51 5.34 -10.60
CA TYR A 31 4.43 6.32 -10.85
C TYR A 31 4.77 7.69 -10.28
N ARG A 32 5.42 7.69 -9.12
CA ARG A 32 5.81 8.92 -8.43
C ARG A 32 7.06 8.67 -7.62
N ARG A 33 8.02 9.57 -7.78
CA ARG A 33 9.19 9.64 -6.93
C ARG A 33 8.85 10.37 -5.63
N GLY A 34 9.26 9.81 -4.51
CA GLY A 34 9.18 10.46 -3.21
C GLY A 34 10.15 11.64 -3.09
N THR A 35 9.96 12.47 -2.07
CA THR A 35 10.78 13.69 -1.87
C THR A 35 11.98 13.48 -0.95
N ARG A 36 12.07 12.32 -0.29
CA ARG A 36 13.18 11.89 0.55
C ARG A 36 13.20 10.36 0.69
N SER A 37 14.29 9.86 1.26
CA SER A 37 14.38 8.47 1.75
C SER A 37 13.36 8.23 2.87
N MET A 38 12.65 7.11 2.76
CA MET A 38 11.61 6.70 3.70
C MET A 38 12.09 5.53 4.55
N HIS A 39 11.78 5.56 5.85
CA HIS A 39 12.19 4.48 6.75
C HIS A 39 11.30 3.24 6.66
N GLY A 40 10.13 3.36 6.02
CA GLY A 40 9.15 2.32 5.91
C GLY A 40 8.74 2.01 4.48
N LEU A 41 8.36 0.75 4.25
CA LEU A 41 7.80 0.27 3.00
C LEU A 41 6.46 -0.42 3.25
N ILE A 42 5.43 -0.03 2.50
CA ILE A 42 4.15 -0.73 2.45
C ILE A 42 4.08 -1.47 1.12
N ILE A 43 3.91 -2.78 1.18
CA ILE A 43 3.72 -3.65 0.02
C ILE A 43 2.26 -4.06 0.00
N CYS A 44 1.52 -3.53 -0.97
CA CYS A 44 0.13 -3.83 -1.24
C CYS A 44 0.07 -4.86 -2.37
N HIS A 45 -0.41 -6.07 -2.09
CA HIS A 45 -0.72 -7.00 -3.18
C HIS A 45 -2.19 -6.85 -3.58
N LEU A 46 -2.44 -6.96 -4.88
CA LEU A 46 -3.77 -6.94 -5.46
C LEU A 46 -4.12 -8.37 -5.87
N THR A 47 -5.09 -8.96 -5.17
CA THR A 47 -5.66 -10.25 -5.54
C THR A 47 -6.56 -10.09 -6.77
N GLU A 48 -6.96 -11.21 -7.36
CA GLU A 48 -7.79 -11.28 -8.56
C GLU A 48 -9.15 -10.60 -8.39
N SER A 49 -9.64 -10.49 -7.16
CA SER A 49 -10.92 -9.87 -6.81
C SER A 49 -10.82 -8.36 -6.52
N VAL A 50 -9.63 -7.77 -6.60
CA VAL A 50 -9.43 -6.33 -6.43
C VAL A 50 -9.94 -5.56 -7.65
N THR A 51 -10.81 -4.60 -7.39
CA THR A 51 -11.39 -3.71 -8.40
C THR A 51 -10.64 -2.38 -8.48
N VAL A 52 -10.91 -1.61 -9.54
CA VAL A 52 -10.45 -0.21 -9.66
C VAL A 52 -10.89 0.64 -8.47
N ASN A 53 -12.13 0.45 -8.00
CA ASN A 53 -12.68 1.18 -6.87
C ASN A 53 -11.96 0.84 -5.55
N ASP A 54 -11.51 -0.41 -5.40
CA ASP A 54 -10.72 -0.83 -4.23
C ASP A 54 -9.41 -0.03 -4.17
N VAL A 55 -8.67 0.01 -5.28
CA VAL A 55 -7.38 0.71 -5.39
C VAL A 55 -7.56 2.21 -5.22
N SER A 56 -8.56 2.79 -5.88
CA SER A 56 -8.90 4.20 -5.79
C SER A 56 -9.21 4.61 -4.35
N LEU A 57 -10.09 3.86 -3.66
CA LEU A 57 -10.44 4.15 -2.28
C LEU A 57 -9.22 4.03 -1.35
N PHE A 58 -8.44 2.96 -1.51
CA PHE A 58 -7.24 2.73 -0.72
C PHE A 58 -6.25 3.89 -0.87
N LEU A 59 -5.93 4.30 -2.10
CA LEU A 59 -5.00 5.40 -2.37
C LEU A 59 -5.49 6.73 -1.80
N ARG A 60 -6.79 7.04 -1.96
CA ARG A 60 -7.39 8.26 -1.39
C ARG A 60 -7.29 8.34 0.11
N LEU A 61 -7.45 7.20 0.80
CA LEU A 61 -7.27 7.11 2.26
C LEU A 61 -5.79 7.23 2.62
N PHE A 62 -4.93 6.48 1.93
CA PHE A 62 -3.50 6.44 2.18
C PHE A 62 -2.84 7.82 2.01
N PHE A 63 -3.11 8.52 0.90
CA PHE A 63 -2.56 9.84 0.60
C PHE A 63 -3.02 10.94 1.57
N ARG A 64 -4.14 10.74 2.28
CA ARG A 64 -4.60 11.63 3.35
C ARG A 64 -3.99 11.28 4.71
N SER A 65 -3.48 10.07 4.87
CA SER A 65 -2.91 9.61 6.12
C SER A 65 -1.48 10.13 6.30
N SER A 66 -1.05 10.24 7.56
CA SER A 66 0.34 10.54 7.90
C SER A 66 1.32 9.41 7.56
N LEU A 67 0.84 8.25 7.11
CA LEU A 67 1.72 7.19 6.61
C LEU A 67 2.46 7.64 5.35
N TYR A 68 1.79 8.37 4.46
CA TYR A 68 2.41 8.71 3.19
C TYR A 68 3.61 9.65 3.33
N SER A 69 3.73 10.36 4.47
CA SER A 69 4.91 11.18 4.76
C SER A 69 6.11 10.41 5.31
N LYS A 70 5.96 9.10 5.61
CA LYS A 70 6.99 8.24 6.23
C LYS A 70 7.26 6.94 5.47
N PHE A 71 6.37 6.54 4.56
CA PHE A 71 6.40 5.25 3.88
C PHE A 71 6.42 5.40 2.36
N ASP A 72 7.27 4.63 1.71
CA ASP A 72 7.08 4.29 0.30
C ASP A 72 5.97 3.25 0.18
N ILE A 73 5.20 3.31 -0.90
CA ILE A 73 4.15 2.34 -1.21
C ILE A 73 4.44 1.63 -2.54
N LEU A 74 4.28 0.32 -2.51
CA LEU A 74 4.54 -0.58 -3.62
C LEU A 74 3.34 -1.47 -3.88
N PHE A 75 2.89 -1.54 -5.12
CA PHE A 75 1.82 -2.43 -5.56
C PHE A 75 2.38 -3.65 -6.29
N ILE A 76 1.84 -4.83 -6.01
CA ILE A 76 2.08 -6.06 -6.78
C ILE A 76 0.76 -6.52 -7.35
N PHE A 77 0.66 -6.61 -8.67
CA PHE A 77 -0.58 -7.01 -9.35
C PHE A 77 -0.30 -7.98 -10.50
N ASN A 78 -1.36 -8.67 -10.93
CA ASN A 78 -1.30 -9.55 -12.08
C ASN A 78 -1.10 -8.73 -13.37
N SER A 79 -0.23 -9.21 -14.27
CA SER A 79 0.07 -8.59 -15.56
C SER A 79 -1.17 -8.37 -16.42
N SER A 80 -2.17 -9.25 -16.34
CA SER A 80 -3.45 -9.09 -17.06
C SER A 80 -4.19 -7.79 -16.71
N SER A 81 -3.97 -7.25 -15.51
CA SER A 81 -4.64 -6.08 -14.98
C SER A 81 -3.73 -4.85 -14.89
N ALA A 82 -2.48 -4.95 -15.38
CA ALA A 82 -1.46 -3.91 -15.26
C ALA A 82 -1.93 -2.57 -15.80
N LEU A 83 -2.36 -2.52 -17.07
CA LEU A 83 -2.83 -1.27 -17.70
C LEU A 83 -3.98 -0.59 -16.95
N VAL A 84 -4.90 -1.39 -16.39
CA VAL A 84 -6.04 -0.87 -15.64
C VAL A 84 -5.58 -0.24 -14.33
N PHE A 85 -4.73 -0.93 -13.57
CA PHE A 85 -4.24 -0.41 -12.29
C PHE A 85 -3.23 0.73 -12.46
N ASP A 86 -2.39 0.70 -13.49
CA ASP A 86 -1.48 1.79 -13.87
C ASP A 86 -2.24 3.11 -14.02
N ASN A 87 -3.35 3.09 -14.77
CA ASN A 87 -4.17 4.28 -15.02
C ASN A 87 -4.78 4.84 -13.72
N VAL A 88 -5.27 3.97 -12.85
CA VAL A 88 -5.87 4.35 -11.57
C VAL A 88 -4.82 4.95 -10.63
N ILE A 89 -3.66 4.32 -10.53
CA ILE A 89 -2.56 4.78 -9.68
C ILE A 89 -2.06 6.15 -10.16
N ARG A 90 -1.89 6.35 -11.48
CA ARG A 90 -1.50 7.65 -12.05
C ARG A 90 -2.55 8.73 -11.76
N ARG A 91 -3.83 8.42 -12.02
CA ARG A 91 -4.93 9.36 -11.78
C ARG A 91 -4.97 9.81 -10.32
N GLU A 92 -4.95 8.89 -9.37
CA GLU A 92 -5.00 9.25 -7.94
C GLU A 92 -3.74 10.01 -7.48
N ASN A 93 -2.58 9.70 -8.06
CA ASN A 93 -1.36 10.47 -7.84
C ASN A 93 -1.49 11.93 -8.31
N ASP A 94 -2.07 12.17 -9.47
CA ASP A 94 -2.28 13.52 -10.02
C ASP A 94 -3.29 14.30 -9.19
N LEU A 95 -4.37 13.65 -8.76
CA LEU A 95 -5.36 14.23 -7.84
C LEU A 95 -4.72 14.64 -6.51
N PHE A 96 -3.84 13.80 -5.94
CA PHE A 96 -3.11 14.14 -4.72
C PHE A 96 -2.18 15.36 -4.90
N LEU A 97 -1.48 15.50 -6.03
CA LEU A 97 -0.66 16.70 -6.27
C LEU A 97 -1.49 17.96 -6.41
N ASN A 98 -2.63 17.86 -7.08
CA ASN A 98 -3.54 18.99 -7.22
C ASN A 98 -4.04 19.43 -5.84
N LEU A 99 -4.38 18.47 -4.98
CA LEU A 99 -4.76 18.73 -3.59
C LEU A 99 -3.63 19.44 -2.82
N LEU A 100 -2.41 18.93 -2.90
CA LEU A 100 -1.25 19.43 -2.17
C LEU A 100 -0.83 20.84 -2.64
N THR A 101 -0.87 21.08 -3.94
CA THR A 101 -0.60 22.40 -4.56
C THR A 101 -1.62 23.43 -4.09
N ARG A 102 -2.91 23.09 -4.10
CA ARG A 102 -3.98 23.98 -3.64
C ARG A 102 -3.92 24.24 -2.13
N PHE A 103 -3.62 23.23 -1.32
CA PHE A 103 -3.38 23.41 0.12
C PHE A 103 -2.26 24.43 0.39
N LYS A 104 -1.14 24.33 -0.35
CA LYS A 104 -0.02 25.29 -0.23
C LYS A 104 -0.41 26.71 -0.65
N GLN A 105 -1.30 26.86 -1.64
CA GLN A 105 -1.82 28.17 -2.06
C GLN A 105 -2.72 28.78 -0.98
N LEU A 106 -3.61 27.99 -0.37
CA LEU A 106 -4.53 28.44 0.68
C LEU A 106 -3.81 28.84 1.98
N ASN A 107 -2.81 28.07 2.42
CA ASN A 107 -2.00 28.42 3.60
C ASN A 107 -1.22 29.73 3.46
N ARG A 108 -1.07 30.26 2.24
CA ARG A 108 -0.45 31.58 2.01
C ARG A 108 -1.45 32.73 2.11
N SER A 109 -2.75 32.43 2.17
CA SER A 109 -3.81 33.41 1.93
C SER A 109 -4.89 33.46 3.02
N ASP A 110 -5.05 32.46 3.90
CA ASP A 110 -5.99 32.53 5.03
C ASP A 110 -5.74 31.44 6.10
N GLU A 111 -5.84 31.77 7.39
CA GLU A 111 -5.63 30.86 8.54
C GLU A 111 -6.85 29.98 8.89
N ASN A 112 -8.02 30.18 8.26
CA ASN A 112 -9.30 29.65 8.78
C ASN A 112 -10.03 28.58 7.94
N VAL A 113 -9.37 27.93 6.98
CA VAL A 113 -10.02 26.84 6.23
C VAL A 113 -9.92 25.53 7.00
N LYS A 114 -11.00 25.15 7.70
CA LYS A 114 -11.20 23.79 8.24
C LYS A 114 -11.12 22.79 7.08
N SER A 115 -9.99 22.12 6.95
CA SER A 115 -9.70 21.12 5.93
C SER A 115 -9.58 19.76 6.62
N SER A 116 -10.28 18.72 6.13
CA SER A 116 -10.04 17.33 6.56
C SER A 116 -8.66 16.80 6.18
N PHE A 117 -7.97 17.50 5.29
CA PHE A 117 -6.60 17.18 4.91
C PHE A 117 -5.65 17.92 5.83
N ASP A 118 -5.00 17.17 6.72
CA ASP A 118 -3.89 17.70 7.50
C ASP A 118 -2.60 17.64 6.66
N GLY A 119 -2.42 18.68 5.84
CA GLY A 119 -1.21 18.85 5.03
C GLY A 119 0.05 19.13 5.87
N VAL A 120 -0.08 19.40 7.18
CA VAL A 120 1.05 19.73 8.06
C VAL A 120 1.99 18.54 8.19
N HIS A 121 1.47 17.30 8.17
CA HIS A 121 2.29 16.09 8.19
C HIS A 121 3.25 15.96 7.00
N PHE A 122 2.99 16.67 5.90
CA PHE A 122 3.84 16.69 4.73
C PHE A 122 4.84 17.85 4.76
N MET A 123 4.74 18.81 5.67
CA MET A 123 5.64 19.97 5.70
C MET A 123 6.97 19.62 6.39
N LYS A 124 8.10 19.89 5.72
CA LYS A 124 9.43 19.75 6.34
C LYS A 124 9.63 20.85 7.38
N LEU A 125 9.64 20.50 8.66
CA LEU A 125 9.80 21.44 9.78
C LEU A 125 11.25 21.93 9.99
N ARG A 126 12.27 21.28 9.42
CA ARG A 126 13.69 21.68 9.55
C ARG A 126 14.54 21.34 8.32
N GLU A 127 15.37 22.29 7.88
CA GLU A 127 16.37 22.16 6.79
C GLU A 127 17.58 21.26 7.14
N LYS A 128 17.63 20.64 8.34
CA LYS A 128 18.84 19.96 8.87
C LYS A 128 18.93 18.45 8.59
N GLU A 129 18.08 17.87 7.75
CA GLU A 129 18.27 16.49 7.29
C GLU A 129 19.14 16.51 6.02
N LYS A 130 20.35 15.95 6.11
CA LYS A 130 21.29 15.84 5.00
C LYS A 130 20.58 15.31 3.74
N GLU A 131 20.50 16.15 2.71
CA GLU A 131 20.04 15.76 1.38
C GLU A 131 21.09 14.86 0.69
N SER A 132 21.24 13.59 1.11
CA SER A 132 22.12 12.67 0.36
C SER A 132 21.87 11.17 0.59
N GLU A 133 20.61 10.73 0.68
CA GLU A 133 20.31 9.32 0.43
C GLU A 133 19.71 9.18 -0.98
N GLU A 134 20.34 8.37 -1.82
CA GLU A 134 19.81 8.02 -3.13
C GLU A 134 18.45 7.35 -2.98
N ILE A 135 17.46 7.85 -3.73
CA ILE A 135 16.13 7.26 -3.76
C ILE A 135 16.26 5.90 -4.46
N ILE A 136 15.96 4.83 -3.71
CA ILE A 136 16.12 3.41 -4.11
C ILE A 136 15.47 3.10 -5.46
N TRP A 137 14.38 3.81 -5.77
CA TRP A 137 13.50 3.49 -6.88
C TRP A 137 13.88 4.16 -8.21
N GLY A 138 14.95 4.95 -8.30
CA GLY A 138 15.41 5.43 -9.60
C GLY A 138 16.34 6.64 -9.59
N LYS A 139 17.04 6.87 -10.70
CA LYS A 139 18.03 7.95 -10.86
C LYS A 139 17.39 9.32 -10.78
N ARG A 140 17.97 10.24 -9.99
CA ARG A 140 17.52 11.64 -9.87
C ARG A 140 17.63 12.31 -11.25
N VAL A 141 16.49 12.70 -11.81
CA VAL A 141 16.44 13.59 -12.98
C VAL A 141 16.30 15.00 -12.41
N GLY A 142 17.23 15.88 -12.78
CA GLY A 142 17.41 17.20 -12.17
C GLY A 142 16.25 18.18 -12.38
N ASN A 143 16.18 19.17 -11.48
CA ASN A 143 15.26 20.31 -11.38
C ASN A 143 13.79 20.00 -11.02
N VAL A 144 13.55 19.59 -9.77
CA VAL A 144 12.23 19.76 -9.11
C VAL A 144 12.34 20.89 -8.08
N SER A 145 12.45 22.12 -8.56
CA SER A 145 12.39 23.34 -7.74
C SER A 145 10.92 23.73 -7.55
N GLU A 146 10.33 23.37 -6.39
CA GLU A 146 9.22 24.05 -5.68
C GLU A 146 8.48 23.13 -4.67
N LEU A 147 8.58 21.80 -4.83
CA LEU A 147 8.03 20.78 -3.91
C LEU A 147 9.04 20.31 -2.85
N THR A 148 10.24 20.89 -2.82
CA THR A 148 11.36 20.50 -1.94
C THR A 148 11.04 20.61 -0.45
N ARG A 149 10.06 21.43 -0.07
CA ARG A 149 9.58 21.59 1.32
C ARG A 149 8.58 20.53 1.78
N LEU A 150 8.18 19.60 0.91
CA LEU A 150 7.20 18.57 1.24
C LEU A 150 7.87 17.19 1.42
N SER A 151 7.32 16.37 2.32
CA SER A 151 7.79 15.03 2.68
C SER A 151 6.72 14.00 2.33
N TYR A 152 6.90 13.27 1.23
CA TYR A 152 6.03 12.15 0.84
C TYR A 152 6.81 11.04 0.15
N GLY A 153 6.29 9.82 0.26
CA GLY A 153 6.94 8.61 -0.23
C GLY A 153 6.80 8.41 -1.73
N SER A 154 7.59 7.48 -2.26
CA SER A 154 7.49 7.00 -3.63
C SER A 154 6.27 6.09 -3.80
N VAL A 155 5.71 6.08 -5.01
CA VAL A 155 4.61 5.18 -5.41
C VAL A 155 5.11 4.32 -6.57
N ILE A 156 5.16 3.02 -6.34
CA ILE A 156 5.74 2.03 -7.26
C ILE A 156 4.72 0.93 -7.55
N GLY A 157 4.72 0.38 -8.76
CA GLY A 157 3.99 -0.83 -9.10
C GLY A 157 4.89 -1.83 -9.79
N PHE A 158 4.63 -3.10 -9.52
CA PHE A 158 5.28 -4.23 -10.16
C PHE A 158 4.22 -5.20 -10.66
N GLU A 159 4.49 -5.71 -11.85
CA GLU A 159 3.81 -6.87 -12.35
C GLU A 159 4.41 -8.12 -11.71
N VAL A 160 3.56 -9.09 -11.36
CA VAL A 160 4.00 -10.34 -10.73
C VAL A 160 5.06 -11.07 -11.56
N ASP A 161 4.96 -11.00 -12.89
CA ASP A 161 5.89 -11.65 -13.82
C ASP A 161 7.28 -10.99 -13.82
N GLU A 162 7.43 -9.76 -13.32
CA GLU A 162 8.74 -9.11 -13.17
C GLU A 162 9.59 -9.73 -12.06
N PHE A 163 8.95 -10.34 -11.05
CA PHE A 163 9.65 -11.03 -9.97
C PHE A 163 9.62 -12.56 -10.09
N ASP A 164 8.58 -13.10 -10.71
CA ASP A 164 8.28 -14.52 -10.73
C ASP A 164 7.78 -14.97 -12.11
N SER A 165 8.53 -14.69 -13.18
CA SER A 165 8.11 -14.93 -14.57
C SER A 165 7.70 -16.38 -14.86
N GLU A 166 8.34 -17.35 -14.20
CA GLU A 166 8.07 -18.79 -14.40
C GLU A 166 6.93 -19.32 -13.55
N ASN A 167 6.33 -18.47 -12.71
CA ASN A 167 5.39 -18.86 -11.67
C ASN A 167 5.97 -20.00 -10.82
N SER A 168 6.83 -19.67 -9.86
CA SER A 168 7.64 -20.59 -9.05
C SER A 168 6.84 -21.71 -8.35
N LEU A 169 5.52 -21.55 -8.22
CA LEU A 169 4.62 -22.53 -7.61
C LEU A 169 3.92 -23.45 -8.61
N SER A 170 4.04 -23.19 -9.92
CA SER A 170 3.36 -23.93 -11.00
C SER A 170 3.76 -25.41 -11.07
N GLY A 171 4.99 -25.75 -10.66
CA GLY A 171 5.44 -27.13 -10.56
C GLY A 171 4.78 -27.94 -9.43
N PHE A 172 4.13 -27.27 -8.48
CA PHE A 172 3.52 -27.90 -7.31
C PHE A 172 1.98 -27.84 -7.32
N MET A 173 1.39 -26.96 -8.13
CA MET A 173 -0.05 -26.70 -8.16
C MET A 173 -0.50 -26.40 -9.59
N ASP A 174 -1.62 -27.01 -10.02
CA ASP A 174 -2.17 -26.81 -11.37
C ASP A 174 -2.63 -25.35 -11.59
N HIS A 175 -3.18 -24.73 -10.54
CA HIS A 175 -3.56 -23.31 -10.53
C HIS A 175 -2.98 -22.64 -9.28
N VAL A 176 -2.17 -21.60 -9.50
CA VAL A 176 -1.54 -20.82 -8.43
C VAL A 176 -2.29 -19.51 -8.28
N PRO A 177 -3.08 -19.33 -7.21
CA PRO A 177 -3.72 -18.06 -6.94
C PRO A 177 -2.69 -16.99 -6.54
N MET A 178 -3.01 -15.74 -6.82
CA MET A 178 -2.15 -14.59 -6.55
C MET A 178 -1.87 -14.42 -5.05
N SER A 179 -2.79 -14.85 -4.18
CA SER A 179 -2.60 -14.90 -2.73
C SER A 179 -1.43 -15.78 -2.28
N LEU A 180 -1.07 -16.82 -3.06
CA LEU A 180 0.10 -17.66 -2.81
C LEU A 180 1.31 -17.17 -3.58
N ARG A 181 1.13 -16.80 -4.86
CA ARG A 181 2.22 -16.35 -5.75
C ARG A 181 2.94 -15.10 -5.21
N ARG A 182 2.23 -14.20 -4.52
CA ARG A 182 2.83 -13.01 -3.87
C ARG A 182 4.00 -13.32 -2.96
N TRP A 183 4.01 -14.50 -2.31
CA TRP A 183 5.08 -14.85 -1.38
C TRP A 183 6.42 -15.03 -2.10
N ALA A 184 6.43 -15.56 -3.33
CA ALA A 184 7.64 -15.60 -4.16
C ALA A 184 8.10 -14.18 -4.55
N CYS A 185 7.16 -13.28 -4.85
CA CYS A 185 7.49 -11.89 -5.13
C CYS A 185 8.09 -11.18 -3.90
N TYR A 186 7.54 -11.43 -2.71
CA TYR A 186 8.06 -10.85 -1.46
C TYR A 186 9.49 -11.28 -1.16
N THR A 187 9.84 -12.55 -1.36
CA THR A 187 11.21 -13.01 -1.12
C THR A 187 12.20 -12.29 -2.05
N MET A 188 11.86 -12.17 -3.34
CA MET A 188 12.68 -11.50 -4.33
C MET A 188 12.82 -10.00 -4.03
N LEU A 189 11.69 -9.30 -3.87
CA LEU A 189 11.64 -7.86 -3.61
C LEU A 189 12.40 -7.49 -2.33
N LEU A 190 12.10 -8.16 -1.22
CA LEU A 190 12.74 -7.88 0.08
C LEU A 190 14.21 -8.29 0.09
N GLY A 191 14.63 -9.21 -0.79
CA GLY A 191 16.03 -9.50 -1.06
C GLY A 191 16.75 -8.29 -1.67
N ARG A 192 16.13 -7.63 -2.66
CA ARG A 192 16.69 -6.45 -3.35
C ARG A 192 16.73 -5.21 -2.48
N VAL A 193 15.73 -4.98 -1.62
CA VAL A 193 15.63 -3.79 -0.75
C VAL A 193 16.05 -4.03 0.71
N ARG A 194 16.82 -5.09 0.97
CA ARG A 194 17.10 -5.65 2.31
C ARG A 194 17.60 -4.65 3.36
N ARG A 195 18.26 -3.57 2.96
CA ARG A 195 18.88 -2.57 3.86
C ARG A 195 18.29 -1.17 3.71
N SER A 196 17.27 -1.05 2.87
CA SER A 196 16.69 0.24 2.48
C SER A 196 15.60 0.70 3.44
N PHE A 197 14.93 -0.23 4.12
CA PHE A 197 13.80 0.06 4.98
C PHE A 197 14.02 -0.53 6.38
N LYS A 198 13.66 0.24 7.41
CA LYS A 198 13.63 -0.21 8.79
C LYS A 198 12.38 -1.07 9.05
N TYR A 199 11.25 -0.63 8.51
CA TYR A 199 9.94 -1.27 8.69
C TYR A 199 9.33 -1.69 7.36
N THR A 200 8.61 -2.81 7.39
CA THR A 200 7.83 -3.29 6.25
C THR A 200 6.45 -3.72 6.70
N MET A 201 5.45 -3.39 5.88
CA MET A 201 4.08 -3.85 6.03
C MET A 201 3.64 -4.54 4.74
N LEU A 202 3.02 -5.71 4.87
CA LEU A 202 2.37 -6.45 3.80
C LEU A 202 0.85 -6.25 3.98
N VAL A 203 0.16 -5.86 2.93
CA VAL A 203 -1.27 -5.50 2.98
C VAL A 203 -2.04 -6.14 1.83
N ASP A 204 -3.10 -6.85 2.20
CA ASP A 204 -4.15 -7.28 1.29
C ASP A 204 -5.14 -6.15 1.06
N LEU A 205 -5.06 -5.56 -0.12
CA LEU A 205 -5.85 -4.40 -0.49
C LEU A 205 -7.35 -4.74 -0.62
N LYS A 206 -7.70 -6.02 -0.81
CA LYS A 206 -9.10 -6.45 -0.81
C LYS A 206 -9.66 -6.52 0.61
N GLU A 207 -8.86 -6.97 1.57
CA GLU A 207 -9.34 -7.25 2.93
C GLU A 207 -9.16 -6.07 3.89
N VAL A 208 -8.22 -5.15 3.62
CA VAL A 208 -7.76 -4.16 4.60
C VAL A 208 -7.74 -2.74 4.05
N LEU A 209 -8.22 -1.80 4.86
CA LEU A 209 -8.10 -0.36 4.65
C LEU A 209 -7.19 0.26 5.72
N LEU A 210 -6.24 1.09 5.28
CA LEU A 210 -5.37 1.87 6.16
C LEU A 210 -5.95 3.27 6.32
N LEU A 211 -6.29 3.63 7.54
CA LEU A 211 -6.92 4.91 7.91
C LEU A 211 -5.97 5.81 8.73
N GLY A 212 -4.97 5.22 9.39
CA GLY A 212 -3.97 5.94 10.18
C GLY A 212 -2.63 5.19 10.22
N ASP A 213 -1.75 5.56 11.15
CA ASP A 213 -0.41 4.94 11.30
C ASP A 213 -0.43 3.79 12.34
N PRO A 214 -0.60 2.51 11.94
CA PRO A 214 -0.55 1.38 12.88
C PRO A 214 0.86 1.12 13.42
N LEU A 215 1.90 1.69 12.79
CA LEU A 215 3.30 1.46 13.13
C LEU A 215 3.81 2.40 14.24
N GLY A 216 3.02 3.40 14.65
CA GLY A 216 3.29 4.19 15.85
C GLY A 216 3.61 3.35 17.09
N ARG A 217 3.03 2.13 17.19
CA ARG A 217 3.25 1.18 18.29
C ARG A 217 4.51 0.31 18.14
N VAL A 218 5.14 0.28 16.96
CA VAL A 218 6.26 -0.62 16.61
C VAL A 218 7.58 0.12 16.39
N ASN A 219 7.56 1.45 16.32
CA ASN A 219 8.71 2.30 16.02
C ASN A 219 9.94 2.14 16.96
N ASN A 220 9.81 1.41 18.08
CA ASN A 220 10.89 1.13 19.04
C ASN A 220 11.21 -0.38 19.18
N LYS A 221 10.84 -1.22 18.22
CA LYS A 221 11.02 -2.69 18.30
C LYS A 221 12.14 -3.18 17.37
N SER A 222 12.62 -4.40 17.63
CA SER A 222 13.75 -4.99 16.92
C SER A 222 13.46 -5.19 15.43
N PRO A 223 14.48 -5.18 14.55
CA PRO A 223 14.29 -5.40 13.12
C PRO A 223 13.77 -6.83 12.80
N GLU A 224 13.82 -7.75 13.76
CA GLU A 224 13.27 -9.10 13.69
C GLU A 224 11.83 -9.23 14.22
N SER A 225 11.23 -8.15 14.72
CA SER A 225 9.86 -8.19 15.26
C SER A 225 8.82 -8.29 14.14
N ILE A 226 7.80 -9.11 14.34
CA ILE A 226 6.67 -9.28 13.43
C ILE A 226 5.37 -9.26 14.22
N TYR A 227 4.41 -8.52 13.69
CA TYR A 227 3.06 -8.39 14.20
C TYR A 227 2.10 -9.05 13.22
N LEU A 228 1.30 -9.96 13.77
CA LEU A 228 0.26 -10.66 13.02
C LEU A 228 -1.10 -10.29 13.60
N SER A 229 -2.03 -9.97 12.71
CA SER A 229 -3.41 -9.74 13.10
C SER A 229 -4.16 -11.06 13.20
N THR A 230 -5.04 -11.15 14.19
CA THR A 230 -5.95 -12.29 14.36
C THR A 230 -7.38 -11.87 14.05
N PHE A 231 -8.15 -12.80 13.50
CA PHE A 231 -9.57 -12.60 13.25
C PHE A 231 -10.40 -13.66 13.98
N PRO A 232 -11.62 -13.29 14.42
CA PRO A 232 -12.54 -14.26 15.00
C PRO A 232 -13.02 -15.21 13.89
N THR A 233 -12.99 -16.52 14.15
CA THR A 233 -13.60 -17.51 13.27
C THR A 233 -15.11 -17.54 13.53
N LEU A 234 -15.92 -17.51 12.46
CA LEU A 234 -17.35 -17.84 12.57
C LEU A 234 -17.51 -19.34 12.41
N ASN A 235 -18.03 -20.01 13.45
CA ASN A 235 -18.52 -21.37 13.32
C ASN A 235 -19.78 -21.40 12.45
N LYS A 236 -20.04 -22.54 11.80
CA LYS A 236 -21.25 -22.82 10.99
C LYS A 236 -22.59 -22.60 11.73
N HIS A 237 -22.56 -22.31 13.03
CA HIS A 237 -23.72 -22.03 13.88
C HIS A 237 -23.77 -20.60 14.46
N GLY A 238 -23.04 -19.63 13.89
CA GLY A 238 -23.19 -18.20 14.22
C GLY A 238 -22.71 -17.77 15.62
N LYS A 239 -22.27 -18.70 16.48
CA LYS A 239 -21.63 -18.39 17.77
C LYS A 239 -20.16 -18.01 17.56
N ARG A 240 -19.81 -16.79 17.98
CA ARG A 240 -18.43 -16.27 18.07
C ARG A 240 -17.72 -16.99 19.23
N ASN A 241 -16.79 -17.90 18.93
CA ASN A 241 -15.89 -18.46 19.95
C ASN A 241 -14.58 -17.67 19.96
N SER A 242 -14.23 -17.09 21.11
CA SER A 242 -13.00 -16.31 21.31
C SER A 242 -11.71 -17.17 21.33
N GLU A 243 -11.84 -18.50 21.44
CA GLU A 243 -10.69 -19.40 21.60
C GLU A 243 -10.06 -19.88 20.28
N LEU A 244 -10.73 -19.73 19.14
CA LEU A 244 -10.24 -20.17 17.82
C LEU A 244 -9.95 -18.96 16.92
N SER A 245 -9.13 -18.02 17.39
CA SER A 245 -8.70 -16.91 16.55
C SER A 245 -7.73 -17.40 15.47
N GLN A 246 -8.09 -17.23 14.19
CA GLN A 246 -7.23 -17.62 13.08
C GLN A 246 -6.29 -16.46 12.75
N VAL A 247 -5.02 -16.78 12.52
CA VAL A 247 -4.02 -15.80 12.11
C VAL A 247 -4.30 -15.38 10.68
N SER A 248 -4.36 -14.07 10.47
CA SER A 248 -4.65 -13.49 9.17
C SER A 248 -3.39 -13.11 8.40
N PRO A 249 -3.30 -13.47 7.12
CA PRO A 249 -2.26 -12.94 6.23
C PRO A 249 -2.60 -11.56 5.64
N SER A 250 -3.80 -11.02 5.90
CA SER A 250 -4.29 -9.81 5.24
C SER A 250 -3.54 -8.55 5.62
N ILE A 251 -2.96 -8.50 6.82
CA ILE A 251 -2.05 -7.44 7.22
C ILE A 251 -0.98 -8.01 8.14
N ILE A 252 0.27 -7.76 7.76
CA ILE A 252 1.44 -8.19 8.52
C ILE A 252 2.41 -7.03 8.54
N PHE A 253 2.92 -6.66 9.71
CA PHE A 253 3.85 -5.54 9.79
C PHE A 253 4.94 -5.79 10.82
N GLY A 254 6.08 -5.16 10.65
CA GLY A 254 7.21 -5.37 11.55
C GLY A 254 8.51 -4.82 11.01
N GLY A 255 9.62 -5.26 11.61
CA GLY A 255 10.94 -4.95 11.11
C GLY A 255 11.21 -5.67 9.79
N ALA A 256 11.89 -4.99 8.86
CA ALA A 256 12.12 -5.51 7.51
C ALA A 256 12.84 -6.87 7.49
N ARG A 257 13.73 -7.13 8.47
CA ARG A 257 14.44 -8.42 8.59
C ARG A 257 13.49 -9.54 9.02
N GLY A 258 12.57 -9.27 9.95
CA GLY A 258 11.51 -10.20 10.35
C GLY A 258 10.62 -10.55 9.17
N ILE A 259 10.05 -9.54 8.52
CA ILE A 259 9.13 -9.73 7.38
C ILE A 259 9.77 -10.53 6.25
N ARG A 260 11.03 -10.28 5.91
CA ARG A 260 11.77 -11.06 4.91
C ARG A 260 11.96 -12.52 5.31
N ARG A 261 12.27 -12.80 6.59
CA ARG A 261 12.38 -14.18 7.10
C ARG A 261 11.05 -14.91 7.06
N LEU A 262 9.97 -14.24 7.47
CA LEU A 262 8.63 -14.80 7.37
C LEU A 262 8.24 -15.08 5.92
N SER A 263 8.54 -14.17 4.99
CA SER A 263 8.22 -14.34 3.57
C SER A 263 8.92 -15.57 2.99
N ASN A 264 10.19 -15.78 3.34
CA ASN A 264 10.92 -16.99 2.95
C ASN A 264 10.30 -18.26 3.56
N ALA A 265 9.95 -18.22 4.86
CA ALA A 265 9.35 -19.36 5.55
C ALA A 265 7.97 -19.71 4.98
N MET A 266 7.13 -18.71 4.69
CA MET A 266 5.83 -18.88 4.03
C MET A 266 5.99 -19.56 2.67
N LEU A 267 6.90 -19.10 1.82
CA LEU A 267 7.12 -19.71 0.51
C LEU A 267 7.52 -21.19 0.62
N ILE A 268 8.47 -21.50 1.51
CA ILE A 268 8.92 -22.88 1.74
C ILE A 268 7.76 -23.75 2.26
N GLU A 269 6.97 -23.23 3.19
CA GLU A 269 5.84 -23.96 3.76
C GLU A 269 4.69 -24.17 2.76
N ILE A 270 4.43 -23.21 1.87
CA ILE A 270 3.47 -23.35 0.78
C ILE A 270 3.89 -24.52 -0.12
N VAL A 271 5.15 -24.55 -0.55
CA VAL A 271 5.71 -25.64 -1.37
C VAL A 271 5.61 -26.97 -0.62
N ARG A 272 6.04 -27.01 0.64
CA ARG A 272 5.95 -28.23 1.48
C ARG A 272 4.52 -28.74 1.61
N THR A 273 3.56 -27.84 1.82
CA THR A 273 2.14 -28.17 1.95
C THR A 273 1.55 -28.65 0.62
N ALA A 274 1.94 -28.04 -0.50
CA ALA A 274 1.52 -28.45 -1.83
C ALA A 274 2.03 -29.86 -2.17
N MET A 275 3.28 -30.18 -1.81
CA MET A 275 3.87 -31.52 -2.03
C MET A 275 3.25 -32.63 -1.18
N GLN A 276 2.84 -32.32 0.05
CA GLN A 276 2.31 -33.32 0.99
C GLN A 276 0.84 -33.68 0.76
N ARG A 277 0.06 -32.78 0.14
CA ARG A 277 -1.37 -33.02 -0.10
C ARG A 277 -1.55 -33.76 -1.41
N LYS A 278 -2.35 -34.85 -1.39
CA LYS A 278 -2.91 -35.41 -2.64
C LYS A 278 -3.58 -34.26 -3.40
N ARG A 279 -3.34 -34.12 -4.71
CA ARG A 279 -3.70 -33.00 -5.61
C ARG A 279 -5.10 -32.36 -5.45
N LYS A 280 -6.03 -32.96 -4.70
CA LYS A 280 -7.42 -32.52 -4.51
C LYS A 280 -7.65 -31.43 -3.44
N ASN A 281 -6.71 -31.18 -2.52
CA ASN A 281 -6.91 -30.18 -1.44
C ASN A 281 -6.18 -28.87 -1.75
N SER A 282 -6.93 -27.76 -1.86
CA SER A 282 -6.35 -26.43 -2.05
C SER A 282 -5.49 -26.01 -0.86
N VAL A 283 -4.38 -25.32 -1.15
CA VAL A 283 -3.51 -24.73 -0.13
C VAL A 283 -4.12 -23.40 0.29
N SER A 284 -4.39 -23.23 1.58
CA SER A 284 -4.92 -22.00 2.15
C SER A 284 -3.81 -21.23 2.85
N GLU A 285 -3.66 -19.95 2.50
CA GLU A 285 -2.62 -19.06 3.03
C GLU A 285 -2.70 -18.91 4.55
N SER A 286 -3.89 -18.69 5.10
CA SER A 286 -4.10 -18.57 6.55
C SER A 286 -3.84 -19.89 7.28
N GLY A 287 -4.05 -21.03 6.62
CA GLY A 287 -3.70 -22.35 7.13
C GLY A 287 -2.19 -22.53 7.25
N VAL A 288 -1.44 -22.20 6.20
CA VAL A 288 0.03 -22.22 6.17
C VAL A 288 0.61 -21.28 7.23
N LEU A 289 0.11 -20.04 7.30
CA LEU A 289 0.57 -19.05 8.28
C LEU A 289 0.29 -19.51 9.71
N SER A 290 -0.89 -20.04 9.98
CA SER A 290 -1.24 -20.59 11.30
C SER A 290 -0.36 -21.78 11.68
N GLN A 291 0.04 -22.61 10.72
CA GLN A 291 0.97 -23.71 10.95
C GLN A 291 2.39 -23.20 11.28
N LEU A 292 2.87 -22.20 10.56
CA LEU A 292 4.18 -21.58 10.81
C LEU A 292 4.26 -20.90 12.17
N VAL A 293 3.20 -20.20 12.57
CA VAL A 293 3.12 -19.56 13.90
C VAL A 293 3.21 -20.58 15.03
N LYS A 294 2.68 -21.79 14.84
CA LYS A 294 2.77 -22.89 15.81
C LYS A 294 4.15 -23.57 15.81
N ASN A 295 5.00 -23.31 14.82
CA ASN A 295 6.29 -23.97 14.69
C ASN A 295 7.44 -23.07 15.19
N GLU A 296 7.89 -23.34 16.41
CA GLU A 296 8.94 -22.57 17.08
C GLU A 296 10.29 -22.60 16.35
N TYR A 297 10.58 -23.68 15.60
CA TYR A 297 11.87 -23.87 14.92
C TYR A 297 12.03 -22.94 13.71
N PHE A 298 10.97 -22.69 12.94
CA PHE A 298 11.02 -21.80 11.77
C PHE A 298 11.15 -20.32 12.18
N LEU A 299 10.72 -19.96 13.39
CA LEU A 299 10.71 -18.59 13.89
C LEU A 299 11.76 -18.33 14.99
N LYS A 300 12.73 -19.23 15.21
CA LYS A 300 13.77 -19.11 16.26
C LYS A 300 14.52 -17.77 16.28
N ASN A 301 14.57 -17.06 15.15
CA ASN A 301 15.21 -15.76 15.02
C ASN A 301 14.23 -14.60 14.70
N VAL A 302 12.95 -14.78 14.96
CA VAL A 302 11.88 -13.81 14.69
C VAL A 302 11.10 -13.60 15.97
N LYS A 303 10.96 -12.34 16.41
CA LYS A 303 10.15 -12.02 17.58
C LYS A 303 8.71 -11.84 17.16
N LEU A 304 7.95 -12.92 17.22
CA LEU A 304 6.54 -12.89 16.86
C LEU A 304 5.70 -12.29 17.99
N THR A 305 4.85 -11.33 17.66
CA THR A 305 3.81 -10.81 18.55
C THR A 305 2.48 -10.91 17.83
N VAL A 306 1.68 -11.90 18.21
CA VAL A 306 0.31 -12.03 17.69
C VAL A 306 -0.55 -10.99 18.42
N THR A 307 -1.10 -10.04 17.68
CA THR A 307 -1.94 -9.00 18.26
C THR A 307 -3.29 -9.60 18.65
N THR A 308 -3.63 -9.53 19.93
CA THR A 308 -4.92 -9.96 20.49
C THR A 308 -6.02 -8.94 20.28
N GLU A 309 -5.67 -7.69 19.92
CA GLU A 309 -6.63 -6.68 19.47
C GLU A 309 -7.21 -7.10 18.12
N LEU A 310 -8.50 -7.47 18.13
CA LEU A 310 -9.23 -7.80 16.92
C LEU A 310 -9.26 -6.57 16.01
N THR A 311 -8.83 -6.73 14.76
CA THR A 311 -9.02 -5.68 13.76
C THR A 311 -10.52 -5.45 13.57
N PRO A 312 -11.01 -4.22 13.78
CA PRO A 312 -12.43 -3.93 13.65
C PRO A 312 -12.89 -4.19 12.21
N GLU A 313 -14.05 -4.82 12.08
CA GLU A 313 -14.69 -5.09 10.80
C GLU A 313 -15.51 -3.88 10.38
N ALA A 314 -15.55 -3.58 9.08
CA ALA A 314 -16.31 -2.47 8.52
C ALA A 314 -17.82 -2.54 8.84
N SER A 315 -18.35 -3.75 9.03
CA SER A 315 -19.74 -3.99 9.48
C SER A 315 -20.02 -3.45 10.88
N SER A 316 -18.98 -3.25 11.73
CA SER A 316 -19.12 -2.67 13.08
C SER A 316 -19.15 -1.13 13.08
N LEU A 317 -18.97 -0.51 11.91
CA LEU A 317 -18.97 0.94 11.74
C LEU A 317 -20.43 1.47 11.72
N ASN A 318 -21.07 1.50 12.90
CA ASN A 318 -22.40 2.09 13.05
C ASN A 318 -22.41 3.56 12.54
N SER A 319 -23.59 4.05 12.17
CA SER A 319 -23.84 5.36 11.54
C SER A 319 -23.19 6.57 12.23
N ALA A 320 -22.84 6.48 13.53
CA ALA A 320 -22.26 7.56 14.33
C ALA A 320 -20.74 7.46 14.60
N GLY A 321 -20.05 6.37 14.21
CA GLY A 321 -18.62 6.22 14.45
C GLY A 321 -17.78 7.07 13.49
N SER A 322 -16.95 7.98 14.02
CA SER A 322 -15.96 8.72 13.24
C SER A 322 -14.87 7.78 12.73
N LEU A 323 -14.59 7.80 11.41
CA LEU A 323 -13.50 7.02 10.81
C LEU A 323 -12.12 7.35 11.44
N SER A 324 -11.98 8.51 12.07
CA SER A 324 -10.75 8.97 12.72
C SER A 324 -10.26 8.09 13.87
N ASN A 325 -11.12 7.26 14.45
CA ASN A 325 -10.76 6.43 15.61
C ASN A 325 -10.10 5.10 15.21
N TYR A 326 -10.06 4.79 13.91
CA TYR A 326 -9.54 3.54 13.39
C TYR A 326 -8.23 3.77 12.65
N THR A 327 -7.23 2.93 12.90
CA THR A 327 -5.95 2.94 12.16
C THR A 327 -5.96 1.93 11.02
N VAL A 328 -6.55 0.76 11.26
CA VAL A 328 -6.71 -0.34 10.31
C VAL A 328 -8.13 -0.85 10.41
N LEU A 329 -8.81 -0.99 9.27
CA LEU A 329 -10.18 -1.49 9.18
C LEU A 329 -10.21 -2.71 8.25
N ARG A 330 -10.85 -3.80 8.68
CA ARG A 330 -11.08 -4.97 7.85
C ARG A 330 -12.38 -4.82 7.06
N ARG A 331 -12.41 -5.15 5.77
CA ARG A 331 -13.61 -4.99 4.92
C ARG A 331 -14.72 -6.04 5.18
N GLY A 332 -14.37 -7.22 5.72
CA GLY A 332 -15.33 -8.28 6.09
C GLY A 332 -15.68 -9.22 4.93
N ASN A 333 -16.21 -10.43 5.18
CA ASN A 333 -16.24 -11.52 4.18
C ASN A 333 -17.57 -11.72 3.43
N ASN A 334 -18.70 -11.18 3.91
CA ASN A 334 -20.03 -11.67 3.48
C ASN A 334 -20.89 -10.72 2.63
N ASN A 335 -20.38 -9.56 2.20
CA ASN A 335 -21.01 -8.68 1.19
C ASN A 335 -20.03 -7.54 0.86
N ILE A 336 -18.82 -7.92 0.45
CA ILE A 336 -17.68 -7.00 0.30
C ILE A 336 -18.05 -5.80 -0.59
N ASP A 337 -18.79 -6.05 -1.68
CA ASP A 337 -19.11 -5.01 -2.66
C ASP A 337 -20.10 -3.97 -2.10
N MET A 338 -21.15 -4.38 -1.38
CA MET A 338 -22.11 -3.45 -0.76
C MET A 338 -21.50 -2.65 0.39
N VAL A 339 -20.69 -3.30 1.23
CA VAL A 339 -19.97 -2.63 2.32
C VAL A 339 -18.93 -1.65 1.75
N GLN A 340 -18.25 -2.03 0.68
CA GLN A 340 -17.29 -1.17 -0.02
C GLN A 340 -17.97 0.05 -0.64
N ILE A 341 -19.08 -0.15 -1.35
CA ILE A 341 -19.86 0.96 -1.92
C ILE A 341 -20.33 1.89 -0.80
N HIS A 342 -20.84 1.34 0.31
CA HIS A 342 -21.27 2.15 1.44
C HIS A 342 -20.11 2.93 2.10
N LEU A 343 -18.96 2.29 2.31
CA LEU A 343 -17.76 2.94 2.85
C LEU A 343 -17.24 4.02 1.89
N LEU A 344 -17.22 3.74 0.59
CA LEU A 344 -16.84 4.69 -0.44
C LEU A 344 -17.77 5.90 -0.42
N ILE A 345 -19.09 5.68 -0.41
CA ILE A 345 -20.10 6.76 -0.33
C ILE A 345 -19.92 7.57 0.95
N LYS A 346 -19.77 6.92 2.12
CA LYS A 346 -19.59 7.61 3.41
C LYS A 346 -18.30 8.43 3.42
N PHE A 347 -17.21 7.86 2.91
CA PHE A 347 -15.92 8.54 2.80
C PHE A 347 -15.98 9.70 1.81
N MET A 348 -16.54 9.50 0.62
CA MET A 348 -16.67 10.54 -0.39
C MET A 348 -17.59 11.65 0.10
N LYS A 349 -18.73 11.34 0.73
CA LYS A 349 -19.60 12.35 1.37
C LYS A 349 -18.85 13.18 2.41
N HIS A 350 -18.01 12.54 3.23
CA HIS A 350 -17.16 13.25 4.18
C HIS A 350 -16.14 14.14 3.45
N VAL A 351 -15.40 13.59 2.50
CA VAL A 351 -14.39 14.33 1.72
C VAL A 351 -14.99 15.50 0.95
N CYS A 352 -16.11 15.30 0.26
CA CYS A 352 -16.81 16.30 -0.53
C CYS A 352 -17.45 17.40 0.32
N SER A 353 -17.62 17.19 1.63
CA SER A 353 -18.06 18.26 2.54
C SER A 353 -17.00 19.36 2.74
N PHE A 354 -15.76 19.12 2.31
CA PHE A 354 -14.66 20.09 2.40
C PHE A 354 -14.43 20.80 1.06
N PRO A 355 -14.40 22.14 1.01
CA PRO A 355 -14.28 22.91 -0.23
C PRO A 355 -13.03 22.59 -1.06
N LEU A 356 -11.90 22.37 -0.39
CA LEU A 356 -10.64 22.03 -1.07
C LEU A 356 -10.75 20.68 -1.82
N HIS A 357 -11.45 19.72 -1.22
CA HIS A 357 -11.59 18.39 -1.76
C HIS A 357 -12.65 18.30 -2.84
N SER A 358 -13.79 18.98 -2.68
CA SER A 358 -14.83 19.00 -3.73
C SER A 358 -14.32 19.55 -5.05
N LEU A 359 -13.36 20.49 -5.00
CA LEU A 359 -12.70 21.01 -6.20
C LEU A 359 -11.75 20.02 -6.90
N VAL A 360 -11.17 19.08 -6.15
CA VAL A 360 -10.22 18.09 -6.69
C VAL A 360 -10.95 16.82 -7.14
N TYR A 361 -11.96 16.39 -6.38
CA TYR A 361 -12.74 15.18 -6.63
C TYR A 361 -14.12 15.52 -7.23
N ASN A 362 -14.20 16.59 -8.01
CA ASN A 362 -15.44 17.15 -8.56
C ASN A 362 -16.32 16.18 -9.35
N ASN A 363 -15.76 15.11 -9.92
CA ASN A 363 -16.52 14.10 -10.67
C ASN A 363 -17.03 12.96 -9.78
N ASP A 364 -16.54 12.87 -8.54
CA ASP A 364 -16.92 11.85 -7.57
C ASP A 364 -17.71 12.45 -6.38
N CYS A 365 -17.75 13.78 -6.31
CA CYS A 365 -18.75 14.60 -5.66
C CYS A 365 -19.83 14.95 -6.71
#